data_AF-A0A971G137-F1
#
_entry.id   AF-A0A971G137-F1
#
_cell.length_a   1.000
_cell.length_b   1.000
_cell.length_c   1.000
_cell.angle_alpha   90.00
_cell.angle_beta   90.00
_cell.angle_gamma   90.00
#
_symmetry.space_group_name_H-M   'P 1'
#
loop_
_entity.id
_entity.type
_entity.pdbx_description
1 polymer ?
#
loop_
_entity_poly.entity_id
_entity_poly.type
_entity_poly.pdbx_seq_one_letter_code
_entity_poly.pdbx_strand_id
1 'polypeptide(L)'
;MTRTEASEVAGVAEAVAPGGGRPIRIVGPSWRDPRMHVAATIMTLHLLGQVFFAFEISIAQILICLLTCAAIEVPITLARDRTLAWPASALLTGNGVAFIFRVNGTAHGDWWSTRGGWLFASCAAFSLLTKYALRVGDRHLFNPSNIGLVVCFLLFGTGRVNPLDLWWAPWGWELALAYAVILVGGFTLVRRVSLTAVAAGSWLALAAALAVVAAAGHAMQARWHVGPVLDWSFWWIVVTSPEVLVFVLFMVTDPRTVPRGRVAQALFAVVVGVSSAALAAPQRTEFAVKVAILAGLLVGCALRPVLERVCPAPGSPDDATGAWLRRRTTGGLRPVGAAVASVALVAAIVGASRPAREPLGAGEVVVAAPATDVERPEVDVGPLPPITVDADTGPLSREVDAFEAERLVGDVLEGLEIERRAIAGGDADLAATAVAGARLDDALDRIARGAAGDAVPVV
;
A
#
# COMPACT_ATOMS: atom_id res chain seq x y z
N MET A 1 -31.79 -28.82 32.67
CA MET A 1 -31.27 -28.09 31.50
C MET A 1 -30.09 -28.88 30.95
N THR A 2 -30.36 -29.59 29.87
CA THR A 2 -29.46 -30.56 29.23
C THR A 2 -28.42 -29.84 28.37
N ARG A 3 -27.28 -30.50 28.16
CA ARG A 3 -26.06 -30.04 27.48
C ARG A 3 -26.26 -29.45 26.07
N THR A 4 -27.47 -29.57 25.51
CA THR A 4 -27.87 -29.10 24.19
C THR A 4 -28.18 -27.60 24.16
N GLU A 5 -28.75 -27.02 25.22
CA GLU A 5 -29.13 -25.59 25.25
C GLU A 5 -27.94 -24.64 25.44
N ALA A 6 -26.78 -25.14 25.87
CA ALA A 6 -25.56 -24.34 25.98
C ALA A 6 -24.84 -24.11 24.63
N SER A 7 -25.26 -24.80 23.56
CA SER A 7 -24.64 -24.68 22.22
C SER A 7 -25.24 -23.58 21.35
N GLU A 8 -26.41 -23.04 21.68
CA GLU A 8 -27.09 -22.01 20.88
C GLU A 8 -26.54 -20.59 21.10
N VAL A 9 -25.83 -20.34 22.21
CA VAL A 9 -25.36 -18.99 22.58
C VAL A 9 -24.06 -18.59 21.86
N ALA A 10 -23.37 -19.54 21.22
CA ALA A 10 -22.24 -19.27 20.35
C ALA A 10 -22.41 -20.15 19.13
N GLY A 11 -22.67 -19.58 17.94
CA GLY A 11 -22.95 -20.28 16.67
C GLY A 11 -21.88 -21.30 16.25
N VAL A 12 -21.87 -22.43 16.96
CA VAL A 12 -20.94 -23.54 16.88
C VAL A 12 -21.80 -24.79 16.74
N ALA A 13 -21.93 -25.27 15.51
CA ALA A 13 -22.62 -26.53 15.22
C ALA A 13 -21.59 -27.64 15.01
N GLU A 14 -21.84 -28.84 15.52
CA GLU A 14 -21.03 -30.02 15.19
C GLU A 14 -21.72 -30.81 14.10
N ALA A 15 -21.06 -30.94 12.94
CA ALA A 15 -21.53 -31.81 11.86
C ALA A 15 -20.76 -33.14 11.93
N VAL A 16 -21.47 -34.22 12.22
CA VAL A 16 -20.92 -35.58 12.14
C VAL A 16 -20.98 -36.03 10.68
N ALA A 17 -19.84 -36.38 10.09
CA ALA A 17 -19.80 -36.88 8.72
C ALA A 17 -20.57 -38.22 8.62
N PRO A 18 -21.43 -38.42 7.60
CA PRO A 18 -22.12 -39.69 7.40
C PRO A 18 -21.06 -40.76 7.07
N GLY A 19 -20.76 -41.66 8.01
CA GLY A 19 -19.72 -42.68 7.88
C GLY A 19 -18.78 -42.87 9.09
N GLY A 20 -19.07 -42.29 10.26
CA GLY A 20 -18.29 -42.55 11.48
C GLY A 20 -16.98 -41.76 11.62
N GLY A 21 -16.80 -40.70 10.81
CA GLY A 21 -15.67 -39.79 10.92
C GLY A 21 -15.75 -38.86 12.13
N ARG A 22 -14.60 -38.39 12.63
CA ARG A 22 -14.53 -37.38 13.70
C ARG A 22 -15.34 -36.13 13.33
N PRO A 23 -16.14 -35.57 14.27
CA PRO A 23 -17.04 -34.44 14.01
C PRO A 23 -16.27 -33.22 13.48
N ILE A 24 -16.87 -32.52 12.53
CA ILE A 24 -16.39 -31.25 12.01
C ILE A 24 -17.07 -30.14 12.80
N ARG A 25 -16.29 -29.22 13.35
CA ARG A 25 -16.82 -28.05 14.05
C ARG A 25 -17.13 -26.94 13.05
N ILE A 26 -18.36 -26.48 12.97
CA ILE A 26 -18.79 -25.36 12.13
C ILE A 26 -18.86 -24.12 13.00
N VAL A 27 -18.16 -23.04 12.63
CA VAL A 27 -18.18 -21.77 13.37
C VAL A 27 -18.58 -20.63 12.44
N GLY A 28 -19.73 -20.03 12.69
CA GLY A 28 -20.27 -18.92 11.90
C GLY A 28 -19.58 -17.57 12.16
N PRO A 29 -19.88 -16.53 11.36
CA PRO A 29 -19.42 -15.17 11.62
C PRO A 29 -19.97 -14.66 12.96
N SER A 30 -19.17 -13.88 13.68
CA SER A 30 -19.57 -13.28 14.97
C SER A 30 -19.37 -11.77 14.94
N TRP A 31 -20.44 -11.01 15.19
CA TRP A 31 -20.39 -9.54 15.30
C TRP A 31 -19.53 -9.04 16.45
N ARG A 32 -19.28 -9.89 17.46
CA ARG A 32 -18.40 -9.56 18.59
C ARG A 32 -16.91 -9.67 18.23
N ASP A 33 -16.57 -10.30 17.12
CA ASP A 33 -15.19 -10.39 16.65
C ASP A 33 -14.68 -8.99 16.22
N PRO A 34 -13.59 -8.47 16.81
CA PRO A 34 -13.01 -7.20 16.41
C PRO A 34 -12.64 -7.15 14.93
N ARG A 35 -12.33 -8.31 14.31
CA ARG A 35 -12.00 -8.41 12.88
C ARG A 35 -13.18 -8.01 11.97
N MET A 36 -14.42 -8.23 12.41
CA MET A 36 -15.60 -7.79 11.67
C MET A 36 -15.72 -6.27 11.67
N HIS A 37 -15.29 -5.59 12.74
CA HIS A 37 -15.26 -4.12 12.77
C HIS A 37 -14.22 -3.58 11.79
N VAL A 38 -13.03 -4.20 11.74
CA VAL A 38 -12.00 -3.82 10.76
C VAL A 38 -12.48 -4.04 9.33
N ALA A 39 -13.06 -5.20 9.05
CA ALA A 39 -13.63 -5.50 7.74
C ALA A 39 -14.71 -4.47 7.35
N ALA A 40 -15.60 -4.10 8.28
CA ALA A 40 -16.61 -3.07 8.05
C ALA A 40 -15.99 -1.71 7.73
N THR A 41 -15.00 -1.25 8.52
CA THR A 41 -14.31 0.03 8.26
C THR A 41 -13.66 0.04 6.89
N ILE A 42 -12.89 -0.99 6.54
CA ILE A 42 -12.21 -1.04 5.23
C ILE A 42 -13.22 -1.18 4.08
N MET A 43 -14.32 -1.91 4.26
CA MET A 43 -15.39 -2.00 3.26
C MET A 43 -16.11 -0.65 3.06
N THR A 44 -16.33 0.11 4.13
CA THR A 44 -16.83 1.49 4.01
C THR A 44 -15.86 2.37 3.24
N LEU A 45 -14.55 2.23 3.47
CA LEU A 45 -13.54 2.97 2.71
C LEU A 45 -13.49 2.55 1.23
N HIS A 46 -13.68 1.26 0.91
CA HIS A 46 -13.85 0.84 -0.48
C HIS A 46 -15.07 1.51 -1.12
N LEU A 47 -16.21 1.52 -0.41
CA LEU A 47 -17.42 2.15 -0.93
C LEU A 47 -17.21 3.66 -1.17
N LEU A 48 -16.62 4.38 -0.21
CA LEU A 48 -16.29 5.80 -0.39
C LEU A 48 -15.29 6.01 -1.53
N GLY A 49 -14.29 5.14 -1.65
CA GLY A 49 -13.33 5.13 -2.74
C GLY A 49 -13.96 4.98 -4.12
N GLN A 50 -14.95 4.09 -4.23
CA GLN A 50 -15.73 3.91 -5.46
C GLN A 50 -16.66 5.09 -5.73
N VAL A 51 -17.33 5.65 -4.71
CA VAL A 51 -18.36 6.67 -4.92
C VAL A 51 -17.77 8.06 -5.13
N PHE A 52 -16.73 8.43 -4.37
CA PHE A 52 -16.25 9.82 -4.29
C PHE A 52 -14.84 10.04 -4.79
N PHE A 53 -13.96 9.03 -4.73
CA PHE A 53 -12.52 9.21 -5.00
C PHE A 53 -12.05 8.54 -6.29
N ALA A 54 -12.99 8.03 -7.10
CA ALA A 54 -12.71 7.39 -8.37
C ALA A 54 -11.58 6.33 -8.28
N PHE A 55 -11.60 5.49 -7.23
CA PHE A 55 -10.56 4.48 -7.05
C PHE A 55 -10.46 3.55 -8.28
N GLU A 56 -9.24 3.42 -8.80
CA GLU A 56 -8.83 2.56 -9.93
C GLU A 56 -8.80 1.07 -9.55
N ILE A 57 -9.90 0.56 -8.99
CA ILE A 57 -10.05 -0.86 -8.63
C ILE A 57 -11.47 -1.32 -8.93
N SER A 58 -11.60 -2.54 -9.45
CA SER A 58 -12.90 -3.15 -9.75
C SER A 58 -13.44 -3.95 -8.55
N ILE A 59 -14.77 -4.14 -8.52
CA ILE A 59 -15.42 -5.05 -7.58
C ILE A 59 -14.91 -6.48 -7.81
N ALA A 60 -14.71 -6.88 -9.06
CA ALA A 60 -14.16 -8.20 -9.39
C ALA A 60 -12.75 -8.41 -8.80
N GLN A 61 -11.86 -7.43 -8.84
CA GLN A 61 -10.51 -7.50 -8.26
C GLN A 61 -10.56 -7.62 -6.73
N ILE A 62 -11.45 -6.86 -6.07
CA ILE A 62 -11.69 -6.99 -4.62
C ILE A 62 -12.15 -8.42 -4.28
N LEU A 63 -13.14 -8.93 -5.01
CA LEU A 63 -13.66 -10.29 -4.82
C LEU A 63 -12.58 -11.35 -5.07
N ILE A 64 -11.73 -11.19 -6.09
CA ILE A 64 -10.62 -12.11 -6.35
C ILE A 64 -9.69 -12.20 -5.13
N CYS A 65 -9.31 -11.08 -4.50
CA CYS A 65 -8.49 -11.11 -3.30
C CYS A 65 -9.17 -11.82 -2.12
N LEU A 66 -10.44 -11.50 -1.87
CA LEU A 66 -11.21 -12.10 -0.78
C LEU A 66 -11.40 -13.60 -0.96
N LEU A 67 -11.81 -14.01 -2.17
CA LEU A 67 -12.06 -15.41 -2.52
C LEU A 67 -10.76 -16.21 -2.54
N THR A 68 -9.66 -15.67 -3.07
CA THR A 68 -8.35 -16.35 -3.05
C THR A 68 -7.92 -16.64 -1.62
N CYS A 69 -7.99 -15.65 -0.73
CA CYS A 69 -7.66 -15.84 0.67
C CYS A 69 -8.59 -16.85 1.37
N ALA A 70 -9.90 -16.78 1.12
CA ALA A 70 -10.85 -17.72 1.69
C ALA A 70 -10.61 -19.16 1.18
N ALA A 71 -10.36 -19.32 -0.12
CA ALA A 71 -10.10 -20.60 -0.77
C ALA A 71 -8.82 -21.28 -0.27
N ILE A 72 -7.87 -20.52 0.28
CA ILE A 72 -6.64 -21.05 0.89
C ILE A 72 -6.85 -21.34 2.39
N GLU A 73 -7.41 -20.41 3.16
CA GLU A 73 -7.55 -20.56 4.62
C GLU A 73 -8.57 -21.64 4.99
N VAL A 74 -9.68 -21.77 4.25
CA VAL A 74 -10.74 -22.74 4.56
C VAL A 74 -10.22 -24.19 4.49
N PRO A 75 -9.54 -24.63 3.41
CA PRO A 75 -8.94 -25.97 3.37
C PRO A 75 -7.88 -26.18 4.45
N ILE A 76 -7.02 -25.18 4.71
CA ILE A 76 -5.96 -25.28 5.74
C ILE A 76 -6.57 -25.48 7.13
N THR A 77 -7.59 -24.68 7.49
CA THR A 77 -8.26 -24.76 8.79
C THR A 77 -9.08 -26.04 8.93
N LEU A 78 -9.74 -26.49 7.87
CA LEU A 78 -10.45 -27.76 7.87
C LEU A 78 -9.51 -28.96 8.01
N ALA A 79 -8.36 -28.95 7.33
CA ALA A 79 -7.37 -30.01 7.40
C ALA A 79 -6.65 -30.06 8.75
N ARG A 80 -6.27 -28.91 9.29
CA ARG A 80 -5.48 -28.80 10.53
C ARG A 80 -6.32 -28.92 11.79
N ASP A 81 -7.43 -28.19 11.84
CA ASP A 81 -8.21 -27.98 13.06
C ASP A 81 -9.58 -28.68 13.01
N ARG A 82 -9.88 -29.39 11.91
CA ARG A 82 -11.19 -30.05 11.68
C ARG A 82 -12.37 -29.11 11.90
N THR A 83 -12.15 -27.84 11.59
CA THR A 83 -13.09 -26.76 11.84
C THR A 83 -13.36 -26.03 10.53
N LEU A 84 -14.63 -25.98 10.13
CA LEU A 84 -15.12 -25.11 9.07
C LEU A 84 -15.56 -23.79 9.71
N ALA A 85 -14.63 -22.85 9.83
CA ALA A 85 -14.88 -21.54 10.40
C ALA A 85 -15.02 -20.46 9.33
N TRP A 86 -15.83 -19.44 9.61
CA TRP A 86 -15.83 -18.19 8.85
C TRP A 86 -14.40 -17.62 8.78
N PRO A 87 -13.81 -17.43 7.59
CA PRO A 87 -12.40 -17.11 7.44
C PRO A 87 -12.10 -15.63 7.67
N ALA A 88 -12.58 -15.04 8.78
CA ALA A 88 -12.47 -13.61 9.09
C ALA A 88 -11.04 -13.06 8.96
N SER A 89 -10.03 -13.81 9.40
CA SER A 89 -8.63 -13.40 9.28
C SER A 89 -8.12 -13.38 7.84
N ALA A 90 -8.56 -14.33 7.02
CA ALA A 90 -8.15 -14.43 5.62
C ALA A 90 -8.84 -13.35 4.79
N LEU A 91 -10.14 -13.15 5.03
CA LEU A 91 -10.90 -12.05 4.42
C LEU A 91 -10.30 -10.70 4.77
N LEU A 92 -9.85 -10.49 6.01
CA LEU A 92 -9.14 -9.27 6.39
C LEU A 92 -7.82 -9.09 5.61
N THR A 93 -7.08 -10.18 5.38
CA THR A 93 -5.84 -10.15 4.59
C THR A 93 -6.13 -9.80 3.13
N GLY A 94 -7.12 -10.46 2.52
CA GLY A 94 -7.56 -10.18 1.15
C GLY A 94 -8.09 -8.75 1.00
N ASN A 95 -8.84 -8.26 1.98
CA ASN A 95 -9.36 -6.90 2.01
C ASN A 95 -8.22 -5.86 2.12
N GLY A 96 -7.23 -6.11 2.98
CA GLY A 96 -6.05 -5.25 3.09
C GLY A 96 -5.21 -5.20 1.80
N VAL A 97 -5.09 -6.32 1.09
CA VAL A 97 -4.44 -6.35 -0.24
C VAL A 97 -5.26 -5.58 -1.25
N ALA A 98 -6.56 -5.87 -1.39
CA ALA A 98 -7.44 -5.18 -2.34
C ALA A 98 -7.49 -3.66 -2.08
N PHE A 99 -7.47 -3.24 -0.83
CA PHE A 99 -7.55 -1.81 -0.51
C PHE A 99 -6.36 -1.01 -1.07
N ILE A 100 -5.15 -1.56 -1.05
CA ILE A 100 -3.92 -0.85 -1.44
C ILE A 100 -3.47 -1.21 -2.86
N PHE A 101 -3.61 -2.47 -3.29
CA PHE A 101 -3.05 -2.93 -4.55
C PHE A 101 -3.87 -2.42 -5.75
N ARG A 102 -3.19 -1.85 -6.74
CA ARG A 102 -3.74 -1.38 -8.02
C ARG A 102 -2.95 -1.99 -9.17
N VAL A 103 -3.60 -2.13 -10.32
CA VAL A 103 -2.96 -2.57 -11.57
C VAL A 103 -3.16 -1.50 -12.63
N ASN A 104 -2.17 -1.37 -13.50
CA ASN A 104 -2.19 -0.38 -14.56
C ASN A 104 -3.37 -0.60 -15.52
N GLY A 105 -4.03 0.50 -15.90
CA GLY A 105 -5.12 0.50 -16.87
C GLY A 105 -6.45 -0.03 -16.38
N THR A 106 -6.65 -0.25 -15.07
CA THR A 106 -8.01 -0.35 -14.53
C THR A 106 -8.53 1.05 -14.29
N ALA A 107 -9.61 1.46 -14.97
CA ALA A 107 -10.20 2.77 -14.79
C ALA A 107 -11.33 2.73 -13.75
N HIS A 108 -11.64 3.91 -13.18
CA HIS A 108 -12.86 4.04 -12.40
C HIS A 108 -14.09 3.79 -13.28
N GLY A 109 -15.05 3.00 -12.78
CA GLY A 109 -16.23 2.57 -13.54
C GLY A 109 -16.12 1.15 -14.12
N ASP A 110 -14.92 0.58 -14.20
CA ASP A 110 -14.66 -0.79 -14.66
C ASP A 110 -15.01 -1.84 -13.60
N TRP A 111 -16.20 -1.78 -12.99
CA TRP A 111 -16.53 -2.51 -11.77
C TRP A 111 -16.39 -4.04 -11.86
N TRP A 112 -16.51 -4.62 -13.06
CA TRP A 112 -16.37 -6.07 -13.28
C TRP A 112 -15.11 -6.47 -14.04
N SER A 113 -14.18 -5.55 -14.26
CA SER A 113 -12.91 -5.86 -14.93
C SER A 113 -12.08 -6.85 -14.12
N THR A 114 -11.61 -7.90 -14.78
CA THR A 114 -10.68 -8.89 -14.23
C THR A 114 -9.23 -8.62 -14.62
N ARG A 115 -8.94 -7.42 -15.16
CA ARG A 115 -7.59 -6.99 -15.55
C ARG A 115 -6.62 -7.17 -14.39
N GLY A 116 -5.48 -7.80 -14.66
CA GLY A 116 -4.49 -8.13 -13.64
C GLY A 116 -5.01 -9.04 -12.51
N GLY A 117 -6.13 -9.75 -12.68
CA GLY A 117 -6.72 -10.59 -11.63
C GLY A 117 -5.76 -11.64 -11.08
N TRP A 118 -4.87 -12.18 -11.92
CA TRP A 118 -3.81 -13.09 -11.49
C TRP A 118 -2.77 -12.40 -10.59
N LEU A 119 -2.48 -11.09 -10.77
CA LEU A 119 -1.60 -10.30 -9.90
C LEU A 119 -2.25 -10.13 -8.52
N PHE A 120 -3.54 -9.78 -8.49
CA PHE A 120 -4.32 -9.67 -7.24
C PHE A 120 -4.38 -11.01 -6.50
N ALA A 121 -4.66 -12.11 -7.21
CA ALA A 121 -4.68 -13.45 -6.65
C ALA A 121 -3.28 -13.85 -6.12
N SER A 122 -2.22 -13.58 -6.88
CA SER A 122 -0.84 -13.88 -6.47
C SER A 122 -0.44 -13.11 -5.22
N CYS A 123 -0.74 -11.80 -5.16
CA CYS A 123 -0.46 -10.96 -3.99
C CYS A 123 -1.27 -11.42 -2.77
N ALA A 124 -2.57 -11.72 -2.93
CA ALA A 124 -3.42 -12.21 -1.86
C ALA A 124 -2.98 -13.58 -1.34
N ALA A 125 -2.70 -14.53 -2.25
CA ALA A 125 -2.22 -15.86 -1.90
C ALA A 125 -0.87 -15.79 -1.17
N PHE A 126 0.11 -15.07 -1.71
CA PHE A 126 1.41 -14.92 -1.07
C PHE A 126 1.29 -14.25 0.31
N SER A 127 0.51 -13.16 0.40
CA SER A 127 0.21 -12.49 1.67
C SER A 127 -0.28 -13.48 2.71
N LEU A 128 -1.32 -14.26 2.37
CA LEU A 128 -1.91 -15.22 3.30
C LEU A 128 -0.96 -16.37 3.65
N LEU A 129 -0.22 -16.90 2.69
CA LEU A 129 0.70 -18.02 2.93
C LEU A 129 1.83 -17.64 3.89
N THR A 130 2.29 -16.38 3.87
CA THR A 130 3.31 -15.91 4.82
C THR A 130 2.85 -16.02 6.29
N LYS A 131 1.55 -15.89 6.57
CA LYS A 131 0.96 -16.10 7.91
C LYS A 131 1.26 -17.49 8.45
N TYR A 132 1.30 -18.50 7.59
CA TYR A 132 1.54 -19.89 7.95
C TYR A 132 3.01 -20.27 7.89
N ALA A 133 3.74 -19.78 6.89
CA ALA A 133 5.14 -20.12 6.66
C ALA A 133 6.11 -19.35 7.59
N LEU A 134 5.87 -18.05 7.81
CA LEU A 134 6.79 -17.16 8.52
C LEU A 134 6.28 -16.88 9.93
N ARG A 135 6.63 -17.75 10.88
CA ARG A 135 6.14 -17.69 12.28
C ARG A 135 7.27 -17.72 13.29
N VAL A 136 7.04 -17.06 14.41
CA VAL A 136 7.87 -17.15 15.62
C VAL A 136 6.94 -17.52 16.78
N GLY A 137 7.07 -18.76 17.26
CA GLY A 137 6.14 -19.34 18.22
C GLY A 137 4.74 -19.53 17.62
N ASP A 138 3.72 -19.08 18.34
CA ASP A 138 2.32 -19.19 17.95
C ASP A 138 1.83 -18.07 17.02
N ARG A 139 2.71 -17.12 16.67
CA ARG A 139 2.35 -15.88 15.95
C ARG A 139 3.09 -15.76 14.63
N HIS A 140 2.40 -15.27 13.60
CA HIS A 140 3.05 -14.83 12.36
C HIS A 140 4.05 -13.71 12.65
N LEU A 141 5.17 -13.70 11.92
CA LEU A 141 6.23 -12.72 12.13
C LEU A 141 5.85 -11.37 11.53
N PHE A 142 5.39 -11.37 10.28
CA PHE A 142 5.06 -10.20 9.50
C PHE A 142 3.55 -10.03 9.33
N ASN A 143 3.10 -8.78 9.23
CA ASN A 143 1.72 -8.49 8.83
C ASN A 143 1.49 -9.09 7.43
N PRO A 144 0.54 -10.04 7.27
CA PRO A 144 0.38 -10.81 6.03
C PRO A 144 0.15 -9.96 4.78
N SER A 145 -0.75 -8.97 4.83
CA SER A 145 -1.01 -8.10 3.68
C SER A 145 0.16 -7.16 3.42
N ASN A 146 0.78 -6.59 4.47
CA ASN A 146 1.93 -5.69 4.30
C ASN A 146 3.11 -6.36 3.60
N ILE A 147 3.52 -7.56 4.02
CA ILE A 147 4.65 -8.26 3.38
C ILE A 147 4.34 -8.64 1.94
N GLY A 148 3.11 -9.07 1.65
CA GLY A 148 2.75 -9.40 0.28
C GLY A 148 2.70 -8.19 -0.63
N LEU A 149 2.18 -7.05 -0.15
CA LEU A 149 2.20 -5.79 -0.89
C LEU A 149 3.64 -5.36 -1.22
N VAL A 150 4.53 -5.29 -0.22
CA VAL A 150 5.94 -4.89 -0.42
C VAL A 150 6.62 -5.79 -1.44
N VAL A 151 6.50 -7.11 -1.29
CA VAL A 151 7.12 -8.07 -2.22
C VAL A 151 6.56 -7.93 -3.62
N CYS A 152 5.23 -7.83 -3.78
CA CYS A 152 4.64 -7.70 -5.11
C CYS A 152 5.00 -6.38 -5.78
N PHE A 153 5.07 -5.27 -5.05
CA PHE A 153 5.51 -3.99 -5.62
C PHE A 153 6.97 -4.04 -6.06
N LEU A 154 7.86 -4.64 -5.25
CA LEU A 154 9.27 -4.80 -5.63
C LEU A 154 9.46 -5.75 -6.82
N LEU A 155 8.66 -6.82 -6.93
CA LEU A 155 8.78 -7.81 -8.01
C LEU A 155 8.16 -7.34 -9.33
N PHE A 156 6.98 -6.72 -9.29
CA PHE A 156 6.24 -6.35 -10.49
C PHE A 156 6.55 -4.94 -10.99
N GLY A 157 6.95 -4.03 -10.09
CA GLY A 157 7.31 -2.65 -10.40
C GLY A 157 6.16 -1.79 -10.91
N THR A 158 6.44 -0.49 -11.08
CA THR A 158 5.50 0.55 -11.54
C THR A 158 4.90 0.27 -12.92
N GLY A 159 5.59 -0.52 -13.75
CA GLY A 159 5.12 -0.91 -15.09
C GLY A 159 3.87 -1.79 -15.08
N ARG A 160 3.57 -2.49 -13.97
CA ARG A 160 2.38 -3.35 -13.87
C ARG A 160 1.45 -2.99 -12.73
N VAL A 161 2.02 -2.60 -11.59
CA VAL A 161 1.28 -2.45 -10.34
C VAL A 161 1.59 -1.12 -9.69
N ASN A 162 0.64 -0.61 -8.94
CA ASN A 162 0.82 0.59 -8.14
C ASN A 162 0.12 0.44 -6.79
N PRO A 163 0.61 1.08 -5.72
CA PRO A 163 -0.16 1.28 -4.51
C PRO A 163 -1.23 2.37 -4.74
N LEU A 164 -2.34 2.28 -4.02
CA LEU A 164 -3.34 3.35 -3.88
C LEU A 164 -2.66 4.67 -3.52
N ASP A 165 -3.14 5.80 -4.04
CA ASP A 165 -2.56 7.14 -3.83
C ASP A 165 -2.49 7.58 -2.37
N LEU A 166 -1.42 8.33 -2.02
CA LEU A 166 -1.26 8.93 -0.70
C LEU A 166 -2.38 9.93 -0.44
N TRP A 167 -2.85 10.61 -1.48
CA TRP A 167 -3.89 11.64 -1.39
C TRP A 167 -5.03 11.31 -2.34
N TRP A 168 -6.25 11.28 -1.82
CA TRP A 168 -7.39 10.70 -2.55
C TRP A 168 -8.24 11.73 -3.30
N ALA A 169 -8.27 12.97 -2.82
CA ALA A 169 -9.05 14.06 -3.41
C ALA A 169 -8.61 15.41 -2.83
N PRO A 170 -8.94 16.54 -3.49
CA PRO A 170 -8.92 17.85 -2.85
C PRO A 170 -9.73 17.87 -1.55
N TRP A 171 -9.45 18.84 -0.67
CA TRP A 171 -10.21 18.98 0.57
C TRP A 171 -11.69 19.24 0.29
N GLY A 172 -12.53 18.39 0.88
CA GLY A 172 -13.99 18.41 0.75
C GLY A 172 -14.64 17.60 1.86
N TRP A 173 -15.98 17.61 1.92
CA TRP A 173 -16.72 16.88 2.95
C TRP A 173 -16.58 15.36 2.78
N GLU A 174 -16.35 14.89 1.55
CA GLU A 174 -16.09 13.51 1.16
C GLU A 174 -14.80 13.01 1.81
N LEU A 175 -13.72 13.77 1.65
CA LEU A 175 -12.43 13.47 2.26
C LEU A 175 -12.51 13.56 3.80
N ALA A 176 -13.23 14.56 4.34
CA ALA A 176 -13.48 14.67 5.77
C ALA A 176 -14.25 13.45 6.32
N LEU A 177 -15.24 12.95 5.57
CA LEU A 177 -15.97 11.73 5.90
C LEU A 177 -15.05 10.50 5.89
N ALA A 178 -14.16 10.37 4.91
CA ALA A 178 -13.17 9.30 4.88
C ALA A 178 -12.23 9.35 6.09
N TYR A 179 -11.72 10.53 6.46
CA TYR A 179 -10.95 10.71 7.70
C TYR A 179 -11.76 10.32 8.93
N ALA A 180 -13.04 10.72 9.02
CA ALA A 180 -13.89 10.34 10.13
C ALA A 180 -14.01 8.80 10.24
N VAL A 181 -14.21 8.10 9.12
CA VAL A 181 -14.26 6.63 9.07
C VAL A 181 -12.93 6.00 9.50
N ILE A 182 -11.80 6.50 9.00
CA ILE A 182 -10.45 6.02 9.34
C ILE A 182 -10.17 6.22 10.83
N LEU A 183 -10.37 7.43 11.34
CA LEU A 183 -10.03 7.80 12.71
C LEU A 183 -10.96 7.11 13.70
N VAL A 184 -12.28 7.15 13.49
CA VAL A 184 -13.24 6.50 14.40
C VAL A 184 -13.05 4.98 14.37
N GLY A 185 -12.99 4.37 13.19
CA GLY A 185 -12.78 2.92 13.06
C GLY A 185 -11.45 2.46 13.63
N GLY A 186 -10.37 3.16 13.26
CA GLY A 186 -9.01 2.87 13.69
C GLY A 186 -8.78 3.08 15.18
N PHE A 187 -9.16 4.23 15.74
CA PHE A 187 -9.02 4.45 17.19
C PHE A 187 -9.88 3.49 18.02
N THR A 188 -11.09 3.15 17.55
CA THR A 188 -11.93 2.16 18.23
C THR A 188 -11.23 0.80 18.28
N LEU A 189 -10.67 0.35 17.15
CA LEU A 189 -9.92 -0.90 17.08
C LEU A 189 -8.70 -0.87 18.01
N VAL A 190 -7.85 0.13 17.84
CA VAL A 190 -6.57 0.24 18.52
C VAL A 190 -6.74 0.36 20.04
N ARG A 191 -7.82 1.04 20.51
CA ARG A 191 -8.20 1.05 21.93
C ARG A 191 -8.62 -0.34 22.42
N ARG A 192 -9.44 -1.06 21.66
CA ARG A 192 -9.89 -2.43 22.02
C ARG A 192 -8.73 -3.41 22.17
N VAL A 193 -7.69 -3.27 21.35
CA VAL A 193 -6.49 -4.13 21.42
C VAL A 193 -5.37 -3.54 22.28
N SER A 194 -5.60 -2.40 22.95
CA SER A 194 -4.62 -1.73 23.82
C SER A 194 -3.31 -1.32 23.13
N LEU A 195 -3.37 -0.94 21.85
CA LEU A 195 -2.20 -0.56 21.05
C LEU A 195 -2.13 0.95 20.72
N THR A 196 -2.89 1.78 21.43
CA THR A 196 -2.96 3.25 21.18
C THR A 196 -1.59 3.91 21.26
N ALA A 197 -0.77 3.50 22.21
CA ALA A 197 0.60 4.00 22.33
C ALA A 197 1.50 3.61 21.16
N VAL A 198 1.27 2.44 20.55
CA VAL A 198 2.03 1.98 19.37
C VAL A 198 1.62 2.76 18.13
N ALA A 199 0.32 2.96 17.91
CA ALA A 199 -0.18 3.81 16.83
C ALA A 199 0.37 5.24 16.94
N ALA A 200 0.15 5.89 18.07
CA ALA A 200 0.61 7.26 18.30
C ALA A 200 2.14 7.36 18.26
N GLY A 201 2.85 6.42 18.88
CA GLY A 201 4.32 6.41 18.90
C GLY A 201 4.94 6.21 17.53
N SER A 202 4.37 5.33 16.70
CA SER A 202 4.89 5.08 15.35
C SER A 202 4.60 6.23 14.41
N TRP A 203 3.41 6.82 14.50
CA TRP A 203 3.06 8.04 13.75
C TRP A 203 3.93 9.23 14.16
N LEU A 204 4.14 9.47 15.46
CA LEU A 204 5.01 10.55 15.94
C LEU A 204 6.47 10.34 15.52
N ALA A 205 6.97 9.11 15.61
CA ALA A 205 8.33 8.79 15.18
C ALA A 205 8.50 8.97 13.66
N LEU A 206 7.52 8.52 12.87
CA LEU A 206 7.48 8.74 11.42
C LEU A 206 7.46 10.23 11.10
N ALA A 207 6.57 11.00 11.72
CA ALA A 207 6.44 12.43 11.49
C ALA A 207 7.73 13.19 11.87
N ALA A 208 8.33 12.88 13.01
CA ALA A 208 9.58 13.50 13.42
C ALA A 208 10.75 13.16 12.47
N ALA A 209 10.87 11.90 12.05
CA ALA A 209 11.93 11.49 11.13
C ALA A 209 11.72 12.03 9.71
N LEU A 210 10.47 12.07 9.21
CA LEU A 210 10.15 12.71 7.93
C LEU A 210 10.35 14.23 7.98
N ALA A 211 10.21 14.88 9.14
CA ALA A 211 10.51 16.31 9.26
C ALA A 211 11.99 16.59 8.98
N VAL A 212 12.88 15.67 9.41
CA VAL A 212 14.31 15.72 9.06
C VAL A 212 14.52 15.52 7.56
N VAL A 213 13.80 14.57 6.96
CA VAL A 213 13.86 14.31 5.51
C VAL A 213 13.42 15.55 4.72
N ALA A 214 12.29 16.15 5.08
CA ALA A 214 11.75 17.36 4.49
C ALA A 214 12.68 18.57 4.65
N ALA A 215 13.19 18.80 5.87
CA ALA A 215 14.16 19.87 6.13
C ALA A 215 15.48 19.67 5.37
N ALA A 216 15.78 18.45 4.91
CA ALA A 216 16.94 18.15 4.07
C ALA A 216 16.69 18.37 2.57
N GLY A 217 15.53 18.90 2.17
CA GLY A 217 15.25 19.31 0.79
C GLY A 217 14.53 18.27 -0.06
N HIS A 218 13.68 17.40 0.50
CA HIS A 218 13.17 16.23 -0.21
C HIS A 218 12.14 16.56 -1.30
N ALA A 219 12.24 15.92 -2.45
CA ALA A 219 11.36 16.03 -3.60
C ALA A 219 10.89 14.65 -4.07
N MET A 220 9.59 14.51 -4.29
CA MET A 220 9.01 13.31 -4.91
C MET A 220 8.04 13.66 -6.04
N GLN A 221 7.97 12.82 -7.07
CA GLN A 221 6.92 12.89 -8.08
C GLN A 221 5.73 12.01 -7.66
N ALA A 222 4.55 12.60 -7.64
CA ALA A 222 3.28 11.92 -7.38
C ALA A 222 2.40 11.95 -8.64
N ARG A 223 1.55 10.94 -8.82
CA ARG A 223 0.71 10.84 -10.04
C ARG A 223 -0.46 11.82 -10.08
N TRP A 224 -0.93 12.21 -8.90
CA TRP A 224 -2.08 13.09 -8.69
C TRP A 224 -1.66 14.55 -8.49
N HIS A 225 -0.36 14.86 -8.54
CA HIS A 225 0.19 16.19 -8.29
C HIS A 225 0.93 16.70 -9.53
N VAL A 226 0.64 17.93 -9.95
CA VAL A 226 1.34 18.60 -11.05
C VAL A 226 2.69 19.11 -10.53
N GLY A 227 3.79 18.66 -11.14
CA GLY A 227 5.15 18.92 -10.65
C GLY A 227 5.53 18.13 -9.39
N PRO A 228 6.79 18.26 -8.92
CA PRO A 228 7.25 17.59 -7.71
C PRO A 228 6.57 18.11 -6.44
N VAL A 229 6.35 17.21 -5.49
CA VAL A 229 6.01 17.53 -4.11
C VAL A 229 7.29 17.80 -3.34
N LEU A 230 7.46 19.02 -2.83
CA LEU A 230 8.70 19.51 -2.24
C LEU A 230 8.63 19.64 -0.71
N ASP A 231 9.77 19.45 -0.05
CA ASP A 231 10.10 19.84 1.32
C ASP A 231 8.98 19.60 2.35
N TRP A 232 8.42 20.68 2.90
CA TRP A 232 7.37 20.63 3.90
C TRP A 232 6.02 20.19 3.34
N SER A 233 5.76 20.36 2.05
CA SER A 233 4.59 19.78 1.39
C SER A 233 4.70 18.26 1.38
N PHE A 234 5.89 17.70 1.09
CA PHE A 234 6.13 16.26 1.22
C PHE A 234 5.83 15.77 2.64
N TRP A 235 6.33 16.47 3.66
CA TRP A 235 6.07 16.12 5.05
C TRP A 235 4.58 16.09 5.37
N TRP A 236 3.87 17.18 5.06
CA TRP A 236 2.45 17.31 5.34
C TRP A 236 1.63 16.23 4.65
N ILE A 237 1.87 16.03 3.35
CA ILE A 237 1.17 15.04 2.53
C ILE A 237 1.35 13.64 3.08
N VAL A 238 2.58 13.22 3.40
CA VAL A 238 2.84 11.87 3.90
C VAL A 238 2.31 11.68 5.32
N VAL A 239 2.55 12.62 6.23
CA VAL A 239 2.18 12.47 7.65
C VAL A 239 0.66 12.50 7.86
N THR A 240 -0.05 13.27 7.04
CA THR A 240 -1.52 13.37 7.13
C THR A 240 -2.27 12.49 6.15
N SER A 241 -1.58 11.82 5.21
CA SER A 241 -2.18 10.94 4.20
C SER A 241 -3.21 9.97 4.80
N PRO A 242 -4.41 9.87 4.21
CA PRO A 242 -5.39 8.85 4.59
C PRO A 242 -4.81 7.43 4.54
N GLU A 243 -3.97 7.12 3.53
CA GLU A 243 -3.33 5.82 3.38
C GLU A 243 -2.33 5.54 4.51
N VAL A 244 -1.49 6.53 4.88
CA VAL A 244 -0.55 6.39 6.00
C VAL A 244 -1.28 6.23 7.33
N LEU A 245 -2.39 6.93 7.53
CA LEU A 245 -3.23 6.72 8.71
C LEU A 245 -3.84 5.32 8.74
N VAL A 246 -4.28 4.79 7.60
CA VAL A 246 -4.75 3.40 7.49
C VAL A 246 -3.61 2.42 7.82
N PHE A 247 -2.42 2.65 7.30
CA PHE A 247 -1.22 1.85 7.61
C PHE A 247 -0.92 1.84 9.11
N VAL A 248 -0.87 3.00 9.76
CA VAL A 248 -0.60 3.11 11.21
C VAL A 248 -1.70 2.44 12.03
N LEU A 249 -2.98 2.67 11.70
CA LEU A 249 -4.11 2.26 12.52
C LEU A 249 -4.55 0.80 12.31
N PHE A 250 -4.22 0.20 11.16
CA PHE A 250 -4.68 -1.16 10.81
C PHE A 250 -3.55 -2.14 10.47
N MET A 251 -2.38 -1.68 10.03
CA MET A 251 -1.26 -2.57 9.70
C MET A 251 -0.20 -2.64 10.80
N VAL A 252 0.27 -1.48 11.28
CA VAL A 252 1.29 -1.40 12.34
C VAL A 252 0.74 -1.96 13.66
N THR A 253 -0.54 -1.77 13.93
CA THR A 253 -1.25 -2.20 15.14
C THR A 253 -1.88 -3.60 15.04
N ASP A 254 -1.35 -4.49 14.19
CA ASP A 254 -1.75 -5.90 14.23
C ASP A 254 -1.24 -6.54 15.55
N PRO A 255 -2.13 -6.96 16.48
CA PRO A 255 -1.73 -7.51 17.77
C PRO A 255 -0.90 -8.80 17.66
N ARG A 256 -0.94 -9.49 16.51
CA ARG A 256 -0.13 -10.68 16.26
C ARG A 256 1.29 -10.31 15.82
N THR A 257 1.56 -9.10 15.36
CA THR A 257 2.89 -8.67 14.89
C THR A 257 3.61 -7.74 15.88
N VAL A 258 2.88 -7.03 16.74
CA VAL A 258 3.46 -6.11 17.73
C VAL A 258 4.01 -6.83 18.97
N PRO A 259 5.14 -6.43 19.57
CA PRO A 259 5.64 -7.02 20.82
C PRO A 259 4.63 -6.96 21.98
N ARG A 260 4.75 -7.88 22.97
CA ARG A 260 3.84 -7.90 24.14
C ARG A 260 4.15 -6.86 25.23
N GLY A 261 5.43 -6.59 25.51
CA GLY A 261 5.84 -5.68 26.58
C GLY A 261 5.73 -4.21 26.20
N ARG A 262 5.40 -3.32 27.14
CA ARG A 262 5.21 -1.88 26.90
C ARG A 262 6.48 -1.18 26.43
N VAL A 263 7.64 -1.55 26.99
CA VAL A 263 8.94 -1.01 26.56
C VAL A 263 9.27 -1.48 25.14
N ALA A 264 9.08 -2.78 24.87
CA ALA A 264 9.29 -3.34 23.54
C ALA A 264 8.36 -2.72 22.49
N GLN A 265 7.11 -2.45 22.85
CA GLN A 265 6.13 -1.75 22.01
C GLN A 265 6.56 -0.33 21.67
N ALA A 266 7.06 0.44 22.65
CA ALA A 266 7.56 1.79 22.39
C ALA A 266 8.77 1.76 21.44
N LEU A 267 9.72 0.84 21.65
CA LEU A 267 10.87 0.70 20.76
C LEU A 267 10.46 0.22 19.36
N PHE A 268 9.52 -0.73 19.26
CA PHE A 268 8.97 -1.17 17.98
C PHE A 268 8.34 -0.01 17.22
N ALA A 269 7.55 0.82 17.89
CA ALA A 269 6.92 2.00 17.29
C ALA A 269 7.96 2.99 16.72
N VAL A 270 9.02 3.28 17.49
CA VAL A 270 10.13 4.11 17.03
C VAL A 270 10.86 3.48 15.84
N VAL A 271 11.17 2.18 15.91
CA VAL A 271 11.85 1.46 14.83
C VAL A 271 11.04 1.52 13.54
N VAL A 272 9.72 1.26 13.60
CA VAL A 272 8.85 1.34 12.41
C VAL A 272 8.88 2.75 11.83
N GLY A 273 8.59 3.79 12.63
CA GLY A 273 8.54 5.16 12.11
C GLY A 273 9.87 5.66 11.54
N VAL A 274 10.98 5.42 12.25
CA VAL A 274 12.32 5.82 11.81
C VAL A 274 12.76 5.05 10.58
N SER A 275 12.55 3.73 10.53
CA SER A 275 12.95 2.93 9.36
C SER A 275 12.11 3.26 8.13
N SER A 276 10.80 3.48 8.28
CA SER A 276 9.93 3.97 7.20
C SER A 276 10.45 5.30 6.61
N ALA A 277 10.80 6.27 7.46
CA ALA A 277 11.34 7.55 7.00
C ALA A 277 12.75 7.42 6.38
N ALA A 278 13.63 6.62 6.98
CA ALA A 278 14.99 6.41 6.48
C ALA A 278 15.00 5.70 5.12
N LEU A 279 14.10 4.74 4.91
CA LEU A 279 13.92 4.07 3.62
C LEU A 279 13.25 4.99 2.58
N ALA A 280 12.38 5.91 3.02
CA ALA A 280 11.72 6.88 2.14
C ALA A 280 12.65 8.03 1.73
N ALA A 281 13.64 8.37 2.56
CA ALA A 281 14.57 9.49 2.34
C ALA A 281 15.21 9.55 0.93
N PRO A 282 15.74 8.46 0.36
CA PRO A 282 16.35 8.49 -0.99
C PRO A 282 15.34 8.39 -2.14
N GLN A 283 14.04 8.22 -1.87
CA GLN A 283 13.06 7.86 -2.89
C GLN A 283 12.53 9.11 -3.60
N ARG A 284 12.40 9.04 -4.93
CA ARG A 284 11.99 10.17 -5.77
C ARG A 284 10.57 10.06 -6.34
N THR A 285 9.89 8.94 -6.11
CA THR A 285 8.52 8.72 -6.58
C THR A 285 7.63 8.34 -5.42
N GLU A 286 6.37 8.71 -5.51
CA GLU A 286 5.34 8.30 -4.55
C GLU A 286 5.26 6.77 -4.40
N PHE A 287 5.39 6.04 -5.51
CA PHE A 287 5.47 4.57 -5.49
C PHE A 287 6.58 4.09 -4.56
N ALA A 288 7.80 4.58 -4.74
CA ALA A 288 8.95 4.13 -3.97
C ALA A 288 8.89 4.60 -2.51
N VAL A 289 8.38 5.81 -2.26
CA VAL A 289 8.11 6.32 -0.90
C VAL A 289 7.13 5.41 -0.16
N LYS A 290 6.02 5.01 -0.79
CA LYS A 290 5.05 4.09 -0.15
C LYS A 290 5.63 2.72 0.10
N VAL A 291 6.31 2.13 -0.88
CA VAL A 291 6.97 0.82 -0.70
C VAL A 291 7.97 0.89 0.45
N ALA A 292 8.73 1.98 0.56
CA ALA A 292 9.64 2.22 1.67
C ALA A 292 8.94 2.34 3.04
N ILE A 293 7.81 3.06 3.11
CA ILE A 293 7.02 3.17 4.35
C ILE A 293 6.51 1.80 4.79
N LEU A 294 5.92 1.02 3.88
CA LEU A 294 5.45 -0.34 4.14
C LEU A 294 6.61 -1.29 4.54
N ALA A 295 7.78 -1.13 3.91
CA ALA A 295 8.98 -1.90 4.26
C ALA A 295 9.52 -1.57 5.66
N GLY A 296 9.31 -0.36 6.18
CA GLY A 296 9.66 -0.01 7.56
C GLY A 296 8.90 -0.86 8.60
N LEU A 297 7.65 -1.24 8.32
CA LEU A 297 6.93 -2.22 9.16
C LEU A 297 7.58 -3.62 9.10
N LEU A 298 8.12 -4.04 7.94
CA LEU A 298 8.85 -5.30 7.85
C LEU A 298 10.11 -5.29 8.73
N VAL A 299 10.84 -4.17 8.77
CA VAL A 299 12.00 -4.00 9.67
C VAL A 299 11.57 -4.14 11.13
N GLY A 300 10.49 -3.45 11.54
CA GLY A 300 9.94 -3.58 12.90
C GLY A 300 9.53 -5.01 13.23
N CYS A 301 8.80 -5.68 12.33
CA CYS A 301 8.38 -7.06 12.49
C CYS A 301 9.57 -8.04 12.58
N ALA A 302 10.59 -7.87 11.74
CA ALA A 302 11.80 -8.70 11.77
C ALA A 302 12.58 -8.54 13.09
N LEU A 303 12.60 -7.33 13.65
CA LEU A 303 13.26 -7.03 14.92
C LEU A 303 12.45 -7.43 16.15
N ARG A 304 11.15 -7.71 16.02
CA ARG A 304 10.28 -8.10 17.14
C ARG A 304 10.86 -9.20 18.04
N PRO A 305 11.36 -10.35 17.52
CA PRO A 305 11.87 -11.41 18.39
C PRO A 305 13.09 -10.98 19.20
N VAL A 306 13.89 -10.05 18.66
CA VAL A 306 15.04 -9.47 19.37
C VAL A 306 14.56 -8.50 20.45
N LEU A 307 13.61 -7.62 20.12
CA LEU A 307 13.01 -6.70 21.09
C LEU A 307 12.35 -7.44 22.26
N GLU A 308 11.63 -8.53 22.00
CA GLU A 308 11.00 -9.35 23.05
C GLU A 308 12.02 -10.09 23.93
N ARG A 309 13.24 -10.34 23.46
CA ARG A 309 14.32 -10.95 24.25
C ARG A 309 15.14 -9.96 25.07
N VAL A 310 15.38 -8.76 24.52
CA VAL A 310 16.27 -7.76 25.12
C VAL A 310 15.52 -6.80 26.06
N CYS A 311 14.23 -6.58 25.83
CA CYS A 311 13.42 -5.72 26.67
C CYS A 311 12.96 -6.45 27.95
N PRO A 312 12.54 -5.69 28.99
CA PRO A 312 11.90 -6.28 30.17
C PRO A 312 10.75 -7.20 29.81
N ALA A 313 10.57 -8.26 30.62
CA ALA A 313 9.48 -9.20 30.44
C ALA A 313 8.12 -8.47 30.55
N PRO A 314 7.11 -8.82 29.72
CA PRO A 314 5.81 -8.16 29.74
C PRO A 314 5.19 -8.17 31.14
N GLY A 315 4.78 -7.00 31.64
CA GLY A 315 4.14 -6.87 32.95
C GLY A 315 5.08 -6.94 34.16
N SER A 316 6.39 -7.04 33.96
CA SER A 316 7.37 -6.89 35.04
C SER A 316 7.38 -5.45 35.58
N PRO A 317 7.88 -5.20 36.82
CA PRO A 317 8.05 -3.85 37.37
C PRO A 317 8.91 -2.93 36.49
N ASP A 318 9.74 -3.53 35.63
CA ASP A 318 10.65 -2.84 34.72
C ASP A 318 10.03 -2.55 33.36
N ASP A 319 8.86 -3.13 33.05
CA ASP A 319 8.09 -2.91 31.82
C ASP A 319 7.23 -1.63 31.88
N ALA A 320 7.80 -0.57 32.42
CA ALA A 320 7.24 0.77 32.42
C ALA A 320 8.19 1.71 31.68
N THR A 321 7.75 2.24 30.54
CA THR A 321 8.57 3.09 29.64
C THR A 321 9.28 4.23 30.38
N GLY A 322 8.59 4.95 31.26
CA GLY A 322 9.19 6.02 32.05
C GLY A 322 10.23 5.54 33.07
N ALA A 323 9.98 4.41 33.76
CA ALA A 323 10.93 3.85 34.72
C ALA A 323 12.17 3.25 34.02
N TRP A 324 11.95 2.63 32.86
CA TRP A 324 13.00 2.12 31.99
C TRP A 324 13.87 3.26 31.45
N LEU A 325 13.26 4.34 30.95
CA LEU A 325 13.97 5.49 30.43
C LEU A 325 14.79 6.18 31.53
N ARG A 326 14.20 6.41 32.72
CA ARG A 326 14.92 6.98 33.88
C ARG A 326 16.14 6.16 34.25
N ARG A 327 16.03 4.83 34.31
CA ARG A 327 17.18 3.94 34.60
C ARG A 327 18.27 3.98 33.53
N ARG A 328 17.88 4.23 32.28
CA ARG A 328 18.83 4.39 31.17
C ARG A 328 19.50 5.76 31.17
N THR A 329 18.81 6.83 31.58
CA THR A 329 19.34 8.20 31.58
C THR A 329 20.15 8.56 32.81
N THR A 330 19.97 7.90 33.96
CA THR A 330 20.70 8.21 35.20
C THR A 330 22.13 7.63 35.28
N GLY A 331 22.56 6.80 34.32
CA GLY A 331 23.94 6.30 34.24
C GLY A 331 24.82 7.19 33.35
N GLY A 332 25.79 7.92 33.92
CA GLY A 332 26.47 9.08 33.32
C GLY A 332 26.89 9.02 31.84
N LEU A 333 27.42 7.91 31.32
CA LEU A 333 27.87 7.80 29.91
C LEU A 333 26.75 7.45 28.91
N ARG A 334 25.60 6.95 29.39
CA ARG A 334 24.47 6.51 28.55
C ARG A 334 23.71 7.65 27.84
N PRO A 335 23.43 8.82 28.47
CA PRO A 335 22.76 9.92 27.77
C PRO A 335 23.63 10.50 26.65
N VAL A 336 24.95 10.56 26.85
CA VAL A 336 25.89 11.00 25.81
C VAL A 336 25.87 10.04 24.63
N GLY A 337 25.95 8.73 24.88
CA GLY A 337 25.86 7.72 23.82
C GLY A 337 24.54 7.76 23.05
N ALA A 338 23.41 7.98 23.74
CA ALA A 338 22.11 8.16 23.11
C ALA A 338 22.05 9.43 22.25
N ALA A 339 22.59 10.55 22.73
CA ALA A 339 22.66 11.78 21.96
C ALA A 339 23.53 11.61 20.69
N VAL A 340 24.70 10.99 20.82
CA VAL A 340 25.58 10.68 19.68
C VAL A 340 24.87 9.78 18.67
N ALA A 341 24.17 8.74 19.13
CA ALA A 341 23.41 7.85 18.25
C ALA A 341 22.28 8.59 17.52
N SER A 342 21.55 9.47 18.20
CA SER A 342 20.50 10.30 17.58
C SER A 342 21.07 11.25 16.54
N VAL A 343 22.20 11.93 16.84
CA VAL A 343 22.88 12.81 15.87
C VAL A 343 23.38 12.01 14.66
N ALA A 344 23.98 10.83 14.89
CA ALA A 344 24.44 9.96 13.81
C ALA A 344 23.27 9.48 12.93
N LEU A 345 22.13 9.14 13.53
CA LEU A 345 20.91 8.76 12.81
C LEU A 345 20.38 9.92 11.96
N VAL A 346 20.30 11.13 12.54
CA VAL A 346 19.88 12.33 11.79
C VAL A 346 20.84 12.59 10.63
N ALA A 347 22.15 12.54 10.86
CA ALA A 347 23.15 12.72 9.81
C ALA A 347 23.04 11.64 8.71
N ALA A 348 22.77 10.39 9.08
CA ALA A 348 22.54 9.29 8.14
C ALA A 348 21.30 9.52 7.29
N ILE A 349 20.18 9.95 7.88
CA ILE A 349 18.95 10.29 7.15
C ILE A 349 19.21 11.46 6.19
N VAL A 350 19.83 12.55 6.67
CA VAL A 350 20.18 13.71 5.83
C VAL A 350 21.11 13.32 4.67
N GLY A 351 22.05 12.40 4.92
CA GLY A 351 22.93 11.85 3.89
C GLY A 351 22.18 10.97 2.89
N ALA A 352 21.25 10.15 3.36
CA ALA A 352 20.40 9.31 2.52
C ALA A 352 19.41 10.12 1.67
N SER A 353 19.00 11.32 2.11
CA SER A 353 18.12 12.19 1.33
C SER A 353 18.76 12.80 0.08
N ARG A 354 20.09 12.73 -0.08
CA ARG A 354 20.80 13.39 -1.20
C ARG A 354 20.22 13.09 -2.59
N PRO A 355 19.90 11.84 -2.95
CA PRO A 355 19.36 11.54 -4.28
C PRO A 355 18.00 12.18 -4.55
N ALA A 356 17.20 12.38 -3.49
CA ALA A 356 15.85 12.92 -3.60
C ALA A 356 15.78 14.43 -3.37
N ARG A 357 16.91 15.16 -3.42
CA ARG A 357 16.89 16.63 -3.34
C ARG A 357 16.55 17.31 -4.65
N GLU A 358 16.81 16.61 -5.75
CA GLU A 358 16.49 17.09 -7.08
C GLU A 358 15.26 16.33 -7.60
N PRO A 359 14.26 17.05 -8.13
CA PRO A 359 13.14 16.42 -8.83
C PRO A 359 13.62 15.49 -9.93
N LEU A 360 12.84 14.45 -10.24
CA LEU A 360 13.07 13.66 -11.45
C LEU A 360 13.02 14.58 -12.67
N GLY A 361 14.05 14.52 -13.52
CA GLY A 361 14.05 15.23 -14.79
C GLY A 361 13.02 14.64 -15.75
N ALA A 362 12.49 15.45 -16.69
CA ALA A 362 11.48 15.02 -17.66
C ALA A 362 11.89 13.80 -18.52
N GLY A 363 13.19 13.57 -18.72
CA GLY A 363 13.73 12.40 -19.42
C GLY A 363 14.10 11.20 -18.54
N GLU A 364 13.96 11.30 -17.22
CA GLU A 364 14.35 10.25 -16.27
C GLU A 364 13.18 9.30 -15.93
N VAL A 365 11.96 9.69 -16.30
CA VAL A 365 10.77 8.81 -16.28
C VAL A 365 10.82 7.92 -17.52
N VAL A 366 11.80 7.02 -17.55
CA VAL A 366 11.84 5.96 -18.57
C VAL A 366 10.76 4.95 -18.19
N VAL A 367 9.55 5.13 -18.74
CA VAL A 367 8.67 3.98 -18.94
C VAL A 367 9.50 3.04 -19.82
N ALA A 368 9.80 1.83 -19.33
CA ALA A 368 10.55 0.86 -20.10
C ALA A 368 9.84 0.69 -21.46
N ALA A 369 10.38 1.33 -22.49
CA ALA A 369 9.90 1.14 -23.85
C ALA A 369 10.11 -0.35 -24.15
N PRO A 370 9.15 -1.02 -24.78
CA PRO A 370 9.37 -2.38 -25.23
C PRO A 370 10.62 -2.37 -26.12
N ALA A 371 11.49 -3.38 -25.96
CA ALA A 371 12.58 -3.59 -26.90
C ALA A 371 11.95 -4.01 -28.23
N THR A 372 11.70 -3.04 -29.11
CA THR A 372 11.36 -3.27 -30.50
C THR A 372 12.55 -2.88 -31.35
N ASP A 373 12.85 -3.69 -32.36
CA ASP A 373 13.86 -3.36 -33.38
C ASP A 373 13.30 -2.39 -34.44
N VAL A 374 12.05 -1.94 -34.26
CA VAL A 374 11.34 -1.03 -35.17
C VAL A 374 11.58 0.40 -34.72
N GLU A 375 12.17 1.19 -35.60
CA GLU A 375 12.40 2.61 -35.35
C GLU A 375 11.06 3.38 -35.39
N ARG A 376 10.88 4.33 -34.48
CA ARG A 376 9.67 5.18 -34.44
C ARG A 376 9.61 5.99 -35.74
N PRO A 377 8.56 5.82 -36.56
CA PRO A 377 8.46 6.54 -37.83
C PRO A 377 8.13 8.01 -37.59
N GLU A 378 8.72 8.89 -38.39
CA GLU A 378 8.40 10.31 -38.40
C GLU A 378 7.00 10.51 -39.01
N VAL A 379 6.10 11.19 -38.28
CA VAL A 379 4.74 11.44 -38.75
C VAL A 379 4.41 12.92 -38.78
N ASP A 380 4.01 13.41 -39.95
CA ASP A 380 3.47 14.76 -40.12
C ASP A 380 2.07 14.85 -39.50
N VAL A 381 1.97 15.62 -38.41
CA VAL A 381 0.73 15.92 -37.68
C VAL A 381 0.04 17.21 -38.14
N GLY A 382 0.59 17.87 -39.17
CA GLY A 382 0.10 19.14 -39.67
C GLY A 382 0.40 20.32 -38.73
N PRO A 383 -0.18 21.51 -39.00
CA PRO A 383 0.08 22.69 -38.19
C PRO A 383 -0.52 22.55 -36.79
N LEU A 384 0.31 22.79 -35.77
CA LEU A 384 -0.13 22.79 -34.39
C LEU A 384 -1.14 23.92 -34.13
N PRO A 385 -2.19 23.69 -33.32
CA PRO A 385 -3.03 24.78 -32.84
C PRO A 385 -2.20 25.75 -31.99
N PRO A 386 -2.65 27.01 -31.77
CA PRO A 386 -1.93 27.94 -30.92
C PRO A 386 -1.74 27.35 -29.51
N ILE A 387 -0.49 27.18 -29.10
CA ILE A 387 -0.10 26.65 -27.79
C ILE A 387 0.13 27.82 -26.85
N THR A 388 -0.60 27.83 -25.74
CA THR A 388 -0.41 28.79 -24.66
C THR A 388 0.19 28.07 -23.46
N VAL A 389 1.37 28.49 -23.03
CA VAL A 389 1.94 28.05 -21.75
C VAL A 389 1.34 28.94 -20.67
N ASP A 390 0.67 28.33 -19.68
CA ASP A 390 0.14 29.06 -18.54
C ASP A 390 1.31 29.65 -17.72
N ALA A 391 1.25 30.96 -17.46
CA ALA A 391 2.27 31.66 -16.69
C ALA A 391 2.23 31.25 -15.20
N ASP A 392 1.13 30.68 -14.73
CA ASP A 392 0.92 30.23 -13.35
C ASP A 392 1.11 28.71 -13.21
N THR A 393 2.14 28.17 -13.87
CA THR A 393 2.39 26.73 -14.03
C THR A 393 2.70 25.96 -12.74
N GLY A 394 2.51 26.57 -11.56
CA GLY A 394 2.82 25.97 -10.27
C GLY A 394 4.30 25.58 -10.18
N PRO A 395 4.69 24.70 -9.24
CA PRO A 395 6.06 24.24 -9.11
C PRO A 395 6.35 23.19 -10.18
N LEU A 396 6.22 23.50 -11.47
CA LEU A 396 6.93 22.71 -12.48
C LEU A 396 8.43 22.90 -12.23
N SER A 397 9.17 21.80 -12.22
CA SER A 397 10.62 21.78 -11.91
C SER A 397 11.47 22.52 -12.94
N ARG A 398 10.87 23.02 -14.02
CA ARG A 398 11.52 23.72 -15.13
C ARG A 398 10.53 24.66 -15.82
N GLU A 399 10.95 25.88 -16.12
CA GLU A 399 10.22 26.77 -17.03
C GLU A 399 10.16 26.12 -18.41
N VAL A 400 8.95 25.87 -18.91
CA VAL A 400 8.73 25.36 -20.26
C VAL A 400 8.58 26.58 -21.17
N ASP A 401 9.57 26.82 -22.02
CA ASP A 401 9.48 27.87 -23.03
C ASP A 401 8.53 27.46 -24.18
N ALA A 402 8.18 28.42 -25.04
CA ALA A 402 7.26 28.16 -26.14
C ALA A 402 7.77 27.06 -27.10
N PHE A 403 9.09 26.96 -27.27
CA PHE A 403 9.71 25.96 -28.13
C PHE A 403 9.63 24.55 -27.53
N GLU A 404 9.89 24.41 -26.23
CA GLU A 404 9.78 23.16 -25.50
C GLU A 404 8.31 22.71 -25.42
N ALA A 405 7.37 23.65 -25.28
CA ALA A 405 5.94 23.36 -25.34
C ALA A 405 5.50 22.85 -26.72
N GLU A 406 5.92 23.52 -27.81
CA GLU A 406 5.68 23.05 -29.19
C GLU A 406 6.24 21.66 -29.41
N ARG A 407 7.46 21.38 -28.93
CA ARG A 407 8.08 20.07 -29.05
C ARG A 407 7.33 18.98 -28.28
N LEU A 408 6.90 19.27 -27.05
CA LEU A 408 6.13 18.32 -26.23
C LEU A 408 4.77 18.01 -26.85
N VAL A 409 4.05 19.03 -27.32
CA VAL A 409 2.76 18.84 -27.99
C VAL A 409 2.92 18.08 -29.30
N GLY A 410 3.97 18.40 -30.07
CA GLY A 410 4.31 17.69 -31.30
C GLY A 410 4.58 16.20 -31.05
N ASP A 411 5.41 15.87 -30.05
CA ASP A 411 5.72 14.48 -29.69
C ASP A 411 4.48 13.69 -29.25
N VAL A 412 3.58 14.32 -28.48
CA VAL A 412 2.31 13.71 -28.08
C VAL A 412 1.42 13.45 -29.30
N LEU A 413 1.25 14.42 -30.19
CA LEU A 413 0.40 14.26 -31.37
C LEU A 413 0.95 13.22 -32.33
N GLU A 414 2.26 13.18 -32.51
CA GLU A 414 2.92 12.18 -33.34
C GLU A 414 2.71 10.78 -32.76
N GLY A 415 2.91 10.62 -31.45
CA GLY A 415 2.65 9.35 -30.75
C GLY A 415 1.19 8.90 -30.87
N LEU A 416 0.23 9.84 -30.77
CA LEU A 416 -1.20 9.56 -30.96
C LEU A 416 -1.54 9.09 -32.37
N GLU A 417 -0.95 9.71 -33.40
CA GLU A 417 -1.18 9.32 -34.79
C GLU A 417 -0.53 7.97 -35.11
N ILE A 418 0.67 7.69 -34.57
CA ILE A 418 1.30 6.36 -34.69
C ILE A 418 0.44 5.30 -33.98
N GLU A 419 -0.04 5.56 -32.77
CA GLU A 419 -0.96 4.66 -32.04
C GLU A 419 -2.23 4.39 -32.88
N ARG A 420 -2.82 5.42 -33.47
CA ARG A 420 -4.01 5.29 -34.34
C ARG A 420 -3.72 4.41 -35.56
N ARG A 421 -2.59 4.62 -36.23
CA ARG A 421 -2.16 3.83 -37.40
C ARG A 421 -1.90 2.38 -37.02
N ALA A 422 -1.24 2.15 -35.89
CA ALA A 422 -0.97 0.82 -35.35
C ALA A 422 -2.25 0.04 -35.07
N ILE A 423 -3.23 0.67 -34.40
CA ILE A 423 -4.53 0.05 -34.11
C ILE A 423 -5.31 -0.23 -35.40
N ALA A 424 -5.33 0.70 -36.35
CA ALA A 424 -6.02 0.52 -37.62
C ALA A 424 -5.37 -0.55 -38.52
N GLY A 425 -4.05 -0.68 -38.47
CA GLY A 425 -3.27 -1.66 -39.24
C GLY A 425 -3.11 -3.01 -38.55
N GLY A 426 -3.48 -3.13 -37.27
CA GLY A 426 -3.23 -4.32 -36.46
C GLY A 426 -1.75 -4.57 -36.16
N ASP A 427 -0.93 -3.51 -36.11
CA ASP A 427 0.53 -3.58 -35.99
C ASP A 427 0.98 -3.35 -34.54
N ALA A 428 1.29 -4.44 -33.85
CA ALA A 428 1.71 -4.41 -32.44
C ALA A 428 3.10 -3.78 -32.24
N ASP A 429 4.02 -3.99 -33.18
CA ASP A 429 5.38 -3.48 -33.09
C ASP A 429 5.37 -1.96 -33.30
N LEU A 430 4.56 -1.47 -34.25
CA LEU A 430 4.35 -0.04 -34.45
C LEU A 430 3.73 0.63 -33.22
N ALA A 431 2.74 0.01 -32.56
CA ALA A 431 2.16 0.54 -31.31
C ALA A 431 3.23 0.71 -30.22
N ALA A 432 4.13 -0.27 -30.11
CA ALA A 432 5.22 -0.27 -29.13
C ALA A 432 6.30 0.79 -29.40
N THR A 433 6.35 1.39 -30.59
CA THR A 433 7.24 2.53 -30.88
C THR A 433 6.73 3.88 -30.35
N ALA A 434 5.42 4.00 -30.11
CA ALA A 434 4.76 5.28 -29.82
C ALA A 434 4.13 5.36 -28.42
N VAL A 435 3.69 4.23 -27.87
CA VAL A 435 3.07 4.17 -26.55
C VAL A 435 3.72 3.08 -25.70
N ALA A 436 3.69 3.25 -24.39
CA ALA A 436 4.29 2.32 -23.44
C ALA A 436 3.38 2.09 -22.22
N GLY A 437 3.67 1.03 -21.46
CA GLY A 437 2.94 0.67 -20.25
C GLY A 437 1.45 0.38 -20.50
N ALA A 438 0.57 0.90 -19.64
CA ALA A 438 -0.87 0.62 -19.67
C ALA A 438 -1.53 0.98 -21.02
N ARG A 439 -1.03 2.04 -21.66
CA ARG A 439 -1.55 2.53 -22.93
C ARG A 439 -1.19 1.60 -24.08
N LEU A 440 0.01 1.03 -24.04
CA LEU A 440 0.39 -0.02 -24.98
C LEU A 440 -0.44 -1.29 -24.75
N ASP A 441 -0.63 -1.72 -23.50
CA ASP A 441 -1.47 -2.89 -23.21
C ASP A 441 -2.90 -2.70 -23.75
N ASP A 442 -3.48 -1.49 -23.63
CA ASP A 442 -4.78 -1.17 -24.21
C ASP A 442 -4.77 -1.18 -25.75
N ALA A 443 -3.75 -0.58 -26.37
CA ALA A 443 -3.58 -0.62 -27.82
C ALA A 443 -3.48 -2.06 -28.34
N LEU A 444 -2.71 -2.92 -27.67
CA LEU A 444 -2.57 -4.34 -27.99
C LEU A 444 -3.89 -5.11 -27.78
N ASP A 445 -4.61 -4.87 -26.69
CA ASP A 445 -5.95 -5.44 -26.44
C ASP A 445 -6.94 -5.02 -27.54
N ARG A 446 -6.85 -3.78 -28.05
CA ARG A 446 -7.69 -3.27 -29.15
C ARG A 446 -7.32 -3.91 -30.48
N ILE A 447 -6.02 -4.05 -30.78
CA ILE A 447 -5.51 -4.74 -31.97
C ILE A 447 -6.00 -6.20 -31.96
N ALA A 448 -5.85 -6.90 -30.84
CA ALA A 448 -6.30 -8.29 -30.69
C ALA A 448 -7.82 -8.45 -30.88
N ARG A 449 -8.63 -7.52 -30.35
CA ARG A 449 -10.08 -7.50 -30.54
C ARG A 449 -10.49 -7.19 -31.99
N GLY A 450 -9.82 -6.23 -32.62
CA GLY A 450 -10.05 -5.90 -34.03
C GLY A 450 -9.73 -7.08 -34.97
N ALA A 451 -8.67 -7.83 -34.67
CA ALA A 451 -8.33 -9.07 -35.39
C ALA A 451 -9.34 -10.21 -35.16
N ALA A 452 -10.05 -10.20 -34.02
CA ALA A 452 -11.09 -11.18 -33.67
C ALA A 452 -12.48 -10.87 -34.28
N GLY A 453 -12.66 -9.75 -34.99
CA GLY A 453 -13.87 -9.43 -35.74
C GLY A 453 -15.00 -8.75 -34.96
N ASP A 454 -14.78 -8.40 -33.69
CA ASP A 454 -15.77 -7.67 -32.89
C ASP A 454 -15.65 -6.16 -33.14
N ALA A 455 -16.52 -5.63 -34.01
CA ALA A 455 -16.63 -4.19 -34.25
C ALA A 455 -17.13 -3.46 -32.99
N VAL A 456 -16.27 -2.68 -32.36
CA VAL A 456 -16.67 -1.71 -31.32
C VAL A 456 -17.06 -0.40 -32.01
N PRO A 457 -18.19 0.25 -31.65
CA PRO A 457 -18.56 1.53 -32.21
C PRO A 457 -17.61 2.61 -31.70
N VAL A 458 -17.14 3.45 -32.61
CA VAL A 458 -16.40 4.68 -32.32
C VAL A 458 -17.34 5.63 -31.58
N VAL A 459 -16.95 6.08 -30.39
CA VAL A 459 -17.48 7.29 -29.73
C VAL A 459 -16.33 8.26 -29.55
#